data_AF-A0A933I2T1-F1
#
_entry.id   AF-A0A933I2T1-F1
#
_cell.length_a   1.000
_cell.length_b   1.000
_cell.length_c   1.000
_cell.angle_alpha   90.00
_cell.angle_beta   90.00
_cell.angle_gamma   90.00
#
_symmetry.space_group_name_H-M   'P 1'
#
loop_
_entity.id
_entity.type
_entity.pdbx_description
1 polymer ?
#
loop_
_entity_poly.entity_id
_entity_poly.type
_entity_poly.pdbx_seq_one_letter_code
_entity_poly.pdbx_strand_id
1 'polypeptide(L)'
;MELVSAKDMPMIQLKIAEVLEAQGKVNEAIEEYLKVTYLYSDNNTYSVKALLRVAEIYEGMENFKEASNIYKRIIATSAEEAKYAKERLDWINQHVK
;
A
#
# COMPACT_ATOMS: atom_id res chain seq x y z
N MET A 1 -24.20 18.82 -9.14
CA MET A 1 -22.81 18.31 -9.04
C MET A 1 -22.52 18.24 -7.56
N GLU A 2 -22.69 17.07 -6.94
CA GLU A 2 -22.28 16.89 -5.55
C GLU A 2 -20.77 17.08 -5.50
N LEU A 3 -20.31 18.05 -4.71
CA LEU A 3 -18.90 18.27 -4.46
C LEU A 3 -18.32 16.98 -3.88
N VAL A 4 -17.23 16.48 -4.48
CA VAL A 4 -16.45 15.38 -3.92
C VAL A 4 -16.15 15.72 -2.46
N SER A 5 -16.65 14.90 -1.54
CA SER A 5 -16.41 15.11 -0.12
C SER A 5 -14.95 14.78 0.18
N ALA A 6 -14.32 15.50 1.09
CA ALA A 6 -12.97 15.19 1.57
C ALA A 6 -12.84 13.72 2.06
N LYS A 7 -13.96 13.08 2.41
CA LYS A 7 -14.05 11.66 2.80
C LYS A 7 -13.81 10.68 1.65
N ASP A 8 -14.07 11.08 0.40
CA ASP A 8 -13.92 10.23 -0.79
C ASP A 8 -12.52 10.32 -1.40
N MET A 9 -11.74 11.33 -1.01
CA MET A 9 -10.41 11.60 -1.53
C MET A 9 -9.43 10.41 -1.42
N PRO A 10 -9.36 9.65 -0.31
CA PRO A 10 -8.48 8.48 -0.23
C PRO A 10 -8.84 7.40 -1.24
N MET A 11 -10.14 7.18 -1.49
CA MET A 11 -10.62 6.21 -2.48
C MET A 11 -10.25 6.66 -3.90
N ILE A 12 -10.43 7.95 -4.22
CA ILE A 12 -10.08 8.50 -5.53
C ILE A 12 -8.58 8.37 -5.77
N GLN A 13 -7.77 8.73 -4.77
CA GLN A 13 -6.33 8.63 -4.84
C GLN A 13 -5.85 7.18 -5.03
N LEU A 14 -6.49 6.22 -4.35
CA LEU A 14 -6.24 4.79 -4.54
C LEU A 14 -6.54 4.37 -5.98
N LYS A 15 -7.69 4.79 -6.54
CA LYS A 15 -8.07 4.47 -7.93
C LYS A 15 -7.09 5.04 -8.97
N ILE A 16 -6.55 6.23 -8.73
CA ILE A 16 -5.52 6.82 -9.62
C ILE A 16 -4.29 5.92 -9.62
N ALA A 17 -3.85 5.46 -8.45
CA ALA A 17 -2.71 4.55 -8.33
C ALA A 17 -2.96 3.20 -9.05
N GLU A 18 -4.14 2.61 -8.88
CA GLU A 18 -4.55 1.36 -9.57
C GLU A 18 -4.53 1.52 -11.10
N VAL A 19 -4.97 2.67 -11.63
CA VAL A 19 -4.95 2.94 -13.08
C VAL A 19 -3.52 3.09 -13.60
N LEU A 20 -2.65 3.79 -12.86
CA LEU A 20 -1.23 3.92 -13.24
C LEU A 20 -0.52 2.55 -13.22
N GLU A 21 -0.82 1.72 -12.22
CA GLU A 21 -0.29 0.36 -12.13
C GLU A 21 -0.73 -0.48 -13.33
N ALA A 22 -2.02 -0.45 -13.68
CA ALA A 22 -2.57 -1.16 -14.85
C ALA A 22 -1.96 -0.68 -16.18
N GLN A 23 -1.45 0.55 -16.24
CA GLN A 23 -0.71 1.09 -17.40
C GLN A 23 0.77 0.67 -17.42
N GLY A 24 1.25 -0.07 -16.42
CA GLY A 24 2.66 -0.44 -16.26
C GLY A 24 3.53 0.71 -15.74
N LYS A 25 2.93 1.82 -15.31
CA LYS A 25 3.64 2.98 -14.74
C LYS A 25 3.89 2.77 -13.24
N VAL A 26 4.63 1.71 -12.94
CA VAL A 26 4.77 1.18 -11.58
C VAL A 26 5.30 2.21 -10.58
N ASN A 27 6.31 3.01 -10.96
CA ASN A 27 6.86 4.03 -10.05
C ASN A 27 5.84 5.12 -9.73
N GLU A 28 5.11 5.62 -10.73
CA GLU A 28 4.04 6.61 -10.54
C GLU A 28 2.91 6.02 -9.67
N ALA A 29 2.57 4.74 -9.87
CA ALA A 29 1.58 4.06 -9.05
C ALA A 29 2.00 3.99 -7.57
N ILE A 30 3.25 3.62 -7.27
CA ILE A 30 3.77 3.59 -5.90
C ILE A 30 3.65 4.97 -5.25
N GLU A 31 4.00 6.05 -5.96
CA GLU A 31 3.88 7.41 -5.45
C GLU A 31 2.43 7.76 -5.08
N GLU A 32 1.48 7.45 -5.97
CA GLU A 32 0.05 7.72 -5.73
C GLU A 32 -0.53 6.82 -4.62
N TYR A 33 -0.11 5.57 -4.49
CA TYR A 33 -0.50 4.71 -3.37
C TYR A 33 0.02 5.27 -2.04
N LEU A 34 1.28 5.71 -1.98
CA LEU A 34 1.85 6.26 -0.76
C LEU A 34 1.17 7.59 -0.36
N LYS A 35 0.74 8.40 -1.33
CA LYS A 35 -0.08 9.60 -1.05
C LYS A 35 -1.39 9.27 -0.33
N VAL A 36 -2.00 8.10 -0.58
CA VAL A 36 -3.19 7.67 0.19
C VAL A 36 -2.88 7.66 1.69
N THR A 37 -1.66 7.24 2.06
CA THR A 37 -1.23 7.10 3.46
C THR A 37 -0.70 8.39 4.06
N TYR A 38 -0.04 9.24 3.27
CA TYR A 38 0.53 10.49 3.77
C TYR A 38 -0.48 11.65 3.84
N LEU A 39 -1.45 11.68 2.93
CA LEU A 39 -2.43 12.77 2.84
C LEU A 39 -3.69 12.48 3.67
N TYR A 40 -3.96 11.20 3.92
CA TYR A 40 -5.14 10.75 4.65
C TYR A 40 -4.72 9.80 5.76
N SER A 41 -5.36 9.90 6.93
CA SER A 41 -4.95 9.15 8.12
C SER A 41 -4.72 7.65 7.83
N ASP A 42 -3.61 7.12 8.35
CA ASP A 42 -3.13 5.75 8.11
C ASP A 42 -4.15 4.64 8.49
N ASN A 43 -5.16 4.96 9.31
CA ASN A 43 -6.17 4.01 9.79
C ASN A 43 -7.47 3.97 8.95
N ASN A 44 -7.49 4.53 7.74
CA ASN A 44 -8.57 4.27 6.81
C ASN A 44 -8.30 2.98 6.02
N THR A 45 -9.33 2.16 5.78
CA THR A 45 -9.31 0.97 4.91
C THR A 45 -8.58 1.20 3.59
N TYR A 46 -8.69 2.39 2.97
CA TYR A 46 -7.98 2.69 1.71
C TYR A 46 -6.46 2.82 1.89
N SER A 47 -6.00 3.36 3.02
CA SER A 47 -4.57 3.49 3.33
C SER A 47 -3.92 2.12 3.51
N VAL A 48 -4.60 1.20 4.21
CA VAL A 48 -4.13 -0.18 4.38
C VAL A 48 -4.05 -0.91 3.04
N LYS A 49 -5.10 -0.78 2.20
CA LYS A 49 -5.09 -1.34 0.83
C LYS A 49 -3.94 -0.79 -0.02
N ALA A 50 -3.70 0.52 0.04
CA ALA A 50 -2.61 1.15 -0.69
C ALA A 50 -1.24 0.62 -0.23
N LEU A 51 -1.01 0.51 1.08
CA LEU A 51 0.22 -0.08 1.62
C LEU A 51 0.41 -1.52 1.17
N LEU A 52 -0.67 -2.31 1.15
CA LEU A 52 -0.60 -3.69 0.71
C LEU A 52 -0.13 -3.79 -0.75
N ARG A 53 -0.70 -2.97 -1.64
CA ARG A 53 -0.27 -2.91 -3.05
C ARG A 53 1.19 -2.50 -3.18
N VAL A 54 1.64 -1.48 -2.45
CA VAL A 54 3.05 -1.05 -2.48
C VAL A 54 3.99 -2.16 -2.01
N ALA A 55 3.62 -2.89 -0.95
CA ALA A 55 4.44 -4.01 -0.47
C ALA A 55 4.54 -5.13 -1.52
N GLU A 56 3.42 -5.51 -2.14
CA GLU A 56 3.36 -6.53 -3.19
C GLU A 56 4.16 -6.13 -4.45
N ILE A 57 4.09 -4.85 -4.84
CA ILE A 57 4.88 -4.33 -5.96
C ILE A 57 6.38 -4.44 -5.64
N TYR A 58 6.82 -3.94 -4.48
CA TYR A 58 8.24 -4.05 -4.09
C TYR A 58 8.70 -5.50 -3.98
N GLU A 59 7.86 -6.37 -3.44
CA GLU A 59 8.16 -7.80 -3.34
C GLU A 59 8.28 -8.44 -4.73
N GLY A 60 7.37 -8.14 -5.66
CA GLY A 60 7.44 -8.61 -7.05
C GLY A 60 8.65 -8.07 -7.84
N MET A 61 9.21 -6.94 -7.42
CA MET A 61 10.46 -6.39 -7.94
C MET A 61 11.71 -6.94 -7.22
N GLU A 62 11.55 -7.91 -6.33
CA GLU A 62 12.61 -8.44 -5.44
C GLU A 62 13.27 -7.37 -4.54
N ASN A 63 12.61 -6.21 -4.38
CA ASN A 63 13.03 -5.17 -3.45
C ASN A 63 12.51 -5.48 -2.03
N PHE A 64 12.97 -6.60 -1.49
CA PHE A 64 12.48 -7.17 -0.23
C PHE A 64 12.71 -6.26 0.99
N LYS A 65 13.73 -5.39 0.94
CA LYS A 65 13.98 -4.41 1.98
C LYS A 65 12.82 -3.42 2.09
N GLU A 66 12.41 -2.83 0.96
CA GLU A 66 11.29 -1.88 0.96
C GLU A 66 9.97 -2.59 1.20
N ALA A 67 9.73 -3.77 0.62
CA ALA A 67 8.55 -4.58 0.93
C ALA A 67 8.41 -4.83 2.44
N SER A 68 9.51 -5.23 3.11
CA SER A 68 9.54 -5.46 4.56
C SER A 68 9.22 -4.20 5.37
N ASN A 69 9.72 -3.04 4.94
CA ASN A 69 9.40 -1.76 5.59
C ASN A 69 7.90 -1.45 5.53
N ILE A 70 7.28 -1.71 4.37
CA ILE A 70 5.84 -1.46 4.19
C ILE A 70 5.01 -2.49 4.96
N TYR A 71 5.37 -3.78 4.94
CA TYR A 71 4.67 -4.79 5.75
C TYR A 71 4.69 -4.45 7.24
N LYS A 72 5.80 -3.95 7.78
CA LYS A 72 5.88 -3.47 9.17
C LYS A 72 4.90 -2.33 9.47
N ARG A 73 4.67 -1.43 8.51
CA ARG A 73 3.66 -0.36 8.66
C ARG A 73 2.25 -0.95 8.75
N ILE A 74 1.92 -1.94 7.92
CA ILE A 74 0.61 -2.61 7.96
C ILE A 74 0.42 -3.36 9.28
N ILE A 75 1.44 -4.06 9.77
CA ILE A 75 1.42 -4.78 11.06
C ILE A 75 1.16 -3.84 12.25
N ALA A 76 1.59 -2.57 12.16
CA ALA A 76 1.34 -1.57 13.20
C ALA A 76 -0.10 -1.02 13.21
N THR A 77 -0.94 -1.39 12.23
CA THR A 77 -2.35 -1.03 12.18
C THR A 77 -3.22 -2.07 12.92
N SER A 78 -4.47 -1.72 13.21
CA SER A 78 -5.47 -2.67 13.75
C SER A 78 -6.29 -3.36 12.64
N ALA A 79 -5.80 -3.34 11.39
CA ALA A 79 -6.52 -3.89 10.25
C ALA A 79 -6.35 -5.42 10.15
N GLU A 80 -7.28 -6.09 9.49
CA GLU A 80 -7.25 -7.55 9.32
C GLU A 80 -6.02 -7.99 8.48
N GLU A 81 -5.63 -7.14 7.53
CA GLU A 81 -4.48 -7.31 6.65
C GLU A 81 -3.14 -7.37 7.40
N ALA A 82 -3.08 -6.92 8.67
CA ALA A 82 -1.88 -7.02 9.51
C ALA A 82 -1.42 -8.47 9.68
N LYS A 83 -2.34 -9.43 9.71
CA LYS A 83 -1.99 -10.86 9.78
C LYS A 83 -1.26 -11.32 8.52
N TYR A 84 -1.81 -11.01 7.35
CA TYR A 84 -1.19 -11.33 6.06
C TYR A 84 0.19 -10.66 5.92
N ALA A 85 0.28 -9.38 6.26
CA ALA A 85 1.55 -8.64 6.23
C ALA A 85 2.62 -9.28 7.11
N LYS A 86 2.24 -9.80 8.29
CA LYS A 86 3.14 -10.55 9.16
C LYS A 86 3.61 -11.85 8.52
N GLU A 87 2.70 -12.63 7.94
CA GLU A 87 3.06 -13.88 7.25
C GLU A 87 4.03 -13.63 6.08
N ARG A 88 3.83 -12.57 5.30
CA ARG A 88 4.77 -12.18 4.23
C ARG A 88 6.12 -11.71 4.77
N LEU A 89 6.13 -10.89 5.83
CA LEU A 89 7.37 -10.44 6.47
C LEU A 89 8.19 -11.62 7.03
N ASP A 90 7.52 -12.57 7.68
CA ASP A 90 8.15 -13.79 8.20
C ASP A 90 8.73 -14.65 7.05
N TRP A 91 8.02 -14.76 5.93
CA TRP A 91 8.53 -15.43 4.73
C TRP A 91 9.80 -14.76 4.20
N ILE A 92 9.80 -13.43 4.04
CA ILE A 92 10.97 -12.67 3.57
C ILE A 92 12.17 -12.93 4.49
N ASN A 93 11.99 -12.80 5.80
CA ASN A 93 13.08 -13.00 6.78
C ASN A 93 13.68 -14.41 6.75
N GLN A 94 12.91 -15.41 6.33
CA GLN A 94 13.37 -16.81 6.24
C GLN A 94 14.05 -17.14 4.91
N HIS A 95 13.67 -16.47 3.82
CA HIS A 95 14.05 -16.87 2.45
C HIS A 95 14.97 -15.87 1.75
N VAL A 96 15.07 -14.63 2.24
CA VAL A 96 15.90 -13.57 1.67
C VAL A 96 17.04 -13.28 2.64
N LYS A 97 18.29 -13.37 2.14
CA LYS A 97 19.51 -13.15 2.92
C LYS A 97 20.03 -11.72 2.79
#